data_AF-A0A954WVR5-F1
#
_entry.id   AF-A0A954WVR5-F1
#
_cell.length_a   1.000
_cell.length_b   1.000
_cell.length_c   1.000
_cell.angle_alpha   90.00
_cell.angle_beta   90.00
_cell.angle_gamma   90.00
#
_symmetry.space_group_name_H-M   'P 1'
#
loop_
_entity.id
_entity.type
_entity.pdbx_description
1 polymer ?
#
loop_
_entity_poly.entity_id
_entity_poly.type
_entity_poly.pdbx_seq_one_letter_code
_entity_poly.pdbx_strand_id
1 'polypeptide(L)'
;RADGRGSSLERVASTNDPSRPGSWQPSGSFHGSPGAENTAVASAIVINEVLPQNASNNVARVELLNTSGEVQTFDGYITNGPRDPLRHRVAPVEIDANAFLVLSSPDFAFDFNADSSDEVWLIASDASGRPTYFADVVEFPATPVGSRGRIPDGTGNFILLSTSTPGATNAAPPVDFNGDAVLDDSDLDHLCQAIAAHSADKLFDVNGDSTVDFADMRYMVEVIFQTTFGDANLDQRFDSRDLVEIFTAREFEDGIPGNSTWAEGDWDCDGDMTTRDLVLAFQSGRYAQFAQSQQNIAAWYNHDRLKETEMAQKRTARVR
;
A
#
# COMPACT_ATOMS: atom_id res chain seq x y z
N ARG A 1 8.49 9.79 3.24
CA ARG A 1 9.23 9.91 4.52
C ARG A 1 10.34 10.98 4.52
N ALA A 2 11.11 11.19 3.43
CA ALA A 2 12.19 12.21 3.40
C ALA A 2 11.76 13.58 2.84
N ASP A 3 10.70 14.19 3.39
CA ASP A 3 10.12 15.48 2.95
C ASP A 3 10.42 16.66 3.89
N GLY A 4 11.38 16.48 4.81
CA GLY A 4 11.79 17.50 5.78
C GLY A 4 11.07 17.45 7.14
N ARG A 5 10.37 16.35 7.44
CA ARG A 5 9.55 16.19 8.66
C ARG A 5 10.00 15.08 9.62
N GLY A 6 11.21 14.57 9.44
CA GLY A 6 11.76 13.52 10.30
C GLY A 6 12.97 12.85 9.66
N SER A 7 12.75 11.88 8.79
CA SER A 7 13.84 11.19 8.09
C SER A 7 14.61 12.10 7.14
N SER A 8 15.93 12.00 7.13
CA SER A 8 16.76 12.46 6.01
C SER A 8 16.66 11.49 4.83
N LEU A 9 16.98 11.96 3.62
CA LEU A 9 17.27 11.07 2.50
C LEU A 9 18.70 10.52 2.65
N GLU A 10 18.86 9.21 2.54
CA GLU A 10 20.15 8.54 2.70
C GLU A 10 20.40 7.53 1.57
N ARG A 11 21.66 7.16 1.37
CA ARG A 11 22.02 6.14 0.38
C ARG A 11 21.75 4.76 0.97
N VAL A 12 21.08 3.90 0.19
CA VAL A 12 20.79 2.50 0.56
C VAL A 12 22.07 1.74 0.91
N ALA A 13 23.12 1.91 0.09
CA ALA A 13 24.45 1.38 0.35
C ALA A 13 25.51 2.37 -0.09
N SER A 14 26.62 2.40 0.64
CA SER A 14 27.76 3.29 0.36
C SER A 14 28.47 2.96 -0.97
N THR A 15 28.13 1.83 -1.60
CA THR A 15 28.62 1.37 -2.90
C THR A 15 27.73 1.74 -4.09
N ASN A 16 26.48 2.16 -3.86
CA ASN A 16 25.52 2.42 -4.94
C ASN A 16 25.79 3.76 -5.64
N ASP A 17 25.55 3.84 -6.95
CA ASP A 17 25.70 5.07 -7.75
C ASP A 17 24.69 6.14 -7.29
N PRO A 18 25.14 7.27 -6.71
CA PRO A 18 24.25 8.29 -6.14
C PRO A 18 23.42 9.03 -7.20
N SER A 19 23.69 8.86 -8.49
CA SER A 19 22.88 9.48 -9.55
C SER A 19 21.58 8.72 -9.85
N ARG A 20 21.48 7.46 -9.43
CA ARG A 20 20.28 6.63 -9.64
C ARG A 20 19.24 6.89 -8.55
N PRO A 21 17.97 7.15 -8.89
CA PRO A 21 16.90 7.34 -7.89
C PRO A 21 16.80 6.18 -6.89
N GLY A 22 16.92 4.93 -7.34
CA GLY A 22 16.86 3.73 -6.48
C GLY A 22 18.05 3.54 -5.55
N SER A 23 19.09 4.37 -5.62
CA SER A 23 20.20 4.36 -4.66
C SER A 23 19.87 5.09 -3.37
N TRP A 24 18.71 5.74 -3.29
CA TRP A 24 18.28 6.56 -2.18
C TRP A 24 17.04 6.00 -1.50
N GLN A 25 17.02 6.05 -0.18
CA GLN A 25 15.88 5.68 0.65
C GLN A 25 15.70 6.71 1.77
N PRO A 26 14.51 6.80 2.38
CA PRO A 26 14.37 7.54 3.62
C PRO A 26 15.06 6.82 4.78
N SER A 27 15.76 7.57 5.63
CA SER A 27 16.37 7.07 6.86
C SER A 27 15.38 6.43 7.82
N GLY A 28 15.77 5.28 8.39
CA GLY A 28 15.06 4.67 9.53
C GLY A 28 15.25 5.45 10.83
N SER A 29 16.40 6.11 11.03
CA SER A 29 16.64 6.99 12.18
C SER A 29 15.83 8.27 12.09
N PHE A 30 15.31 8.74 13.23
CA PHE A 30 14.38 9.88 13.33
C PHE A 30 14.99 11.21 12.83
N HIS A 31 16.31 11.38 12.92
CA HIS A 31 17.02 12.58 12.45
C HIS A 31 17.97 12.30 11.27
N GLY A 32 17.95 11.10 10.70
CA GLY A 32 18.93 10.70 9.70
C GLY A 32 20.26 10.21 10.23
N SER A 33 21.11 9.73 9.32
CA SER A 33 22.53 9.43 9.56
C SER A 33 23.46 10.31 8.70
N PRO A 34 23.38 11.66 8.78
CA PRO A 34 24.17 12.53 7.89
C PRO A 34 25.68 12.24 8.00
N GLY A 35 26.27 11.78 6.89
CA GLY A 35 27.69 11.44 6.80
C GLY A 35 28.08 10.05 7.36
N ALA A 36 27.10 9.21 7.73
CA ALA A 36 27.32 7.85 8.24
C ALA A 36 26.44 6.82 7.50
N GLU A 37 26.85 5.54 7.55
CA GLU A 37 26.03 4.44 7.05
C GLU A 37 24.75 4.29 7.89
N ASN A 38 23.69 3.78 7.28
CA ASN A 38 22.43 3.53 7.97
C ASN A 38 22.62 2.42 9.01
N THR A 39 22.26 2.71 10.27
CA THR A 39 22.32 1.76 11.38
C THR A 39 20.95 1.41 11.96
N ALA A 40 19.85 1.91 11.38
CA ALA A 40 18.51 1.60 11.84
C ALA A 40 18.17 0.14 11.48
N VAL A 41 17.98 -0.68 12.52
CA VAL A 41 17.51 -2.06 12.38
C VAL A 41 15.98 -2.04 12.21
N ALA A 42 15.44 -2.94 11.40
CA ALA A 42 13.98 -3.12 11.32
C ALA A 42 13.43 -3.40 12.73
N SER A 43 12.38 -2.68 13.11
CA SER A 43 11.69 -2.90 14.39
C SER A 43 11.08 -4.29 14.41
N ALA A 44 11.23 -5.02 15.52
CA ALA A 44 10.45 -6.23 15.74
C ALA A 44 8.96 -5.93 15.99
N ILE A 45 8.66 -4.72 16.48
CA ILE A 45 7.30 -4.25 16.72
C ILE A 45 6.82 -3.48 15.49
N VAL A 46 5.77 -3.98 14.85
CA VAL A 46 5.21 -3.46 13.60
C VAL A 46 3.71 -3.25 13.74
N ILE A 47 3.11 -2.45 12.86
CA ILE A 47 1.66 -2.23 12.80
C ILE A 47 1.03 -3.42 12.08
N ASN A 48 0.04 -4.07 12.70
CA ASN A 48 -0.57 -5.29 12.18
C ASN A 48 -2.02 -5.11 11.68
N GLU A 49 -2.87 -4.38 12.41
CA GLU A 49 -4.26 -4.13 12.05
C GLU A 49 -4.63 -2.68 12.40
N VAL A 50 -5.45 -2.04 11.56
CA VAL A 50 -6.01 -0.70 11.79
C VAL A 50 -7.50 -0.75 11.51
N LEU A 51 -8.27 -0.34 12.52
CA LEU A 51 -9.70 -0.09 12.40
C LEU A 51 -9.92 1.42 12.51
N PRO A 52 -10.25 2.12 11.41
CA PRO A 52 -10.71 3.49 11.51
C PRO A 52 -12.03 3.58 12.25
N GLN A 53 -12.26 4.68 12.96
CA GLN A 53 -13.55 4.92 13.56
C GLN A 53 -14.56 5.27 12.47
N ASN A 54 -15.75 4.69 12.58
CA ASN A 54 -16.91 5.06 11.78
C ASN A 54 -18.13 5.28 12.68
N ALA A 55 -19.24 5.67 12.07
CA ALA A 55 -20.50 5.92 12.78
C ALA A 55 -21.04 4.69 13.55
N SER A 56 -20.54 3.49 13.25
CA SER A 56 -21.01 2.23 13.82
C SER A 56 -20.16 1.72 15.00
N ASN A 57 -18.84 1.97 15.00
CA ASN A 57 -17.94 1.48 16.05
C ASN A 57 -17.54 2.53 17.10
N ASN A 58 -17.61 3.84 16.77
CA ASN A 58 -17.20 4.97 17.62
C ASN A 58 -15.82 4.84 18.30
N VAL A 59 -14.95 3.95 17.80
CA VAL A 59 -13.62 3.69 18.34
C VAL A 59 -12.69 3.33 17.18
N ALA A 60 -11.56 4.04 17.07
CA ALA A 60 -10.45 3.61 16.24
C ALA A 60 -9.54 2.64 17.01
N ARG A 61 -8.93 1.69 16.32
CA ARG A 61 -7.91 0.79 16.88
C ARG A 61 -6.69 0.70 15.98
N VAL A 62 -5.54 0.57 16.61
CA VAL A 62 -4.28 0.15 15.97
C VAL A 62 -3.74 -1.02 16.77
N GLU A 63 -3.52 -2.14 16.10
CA GLU A 63 -2.85 -3.29 16.65
C GLU A 63 -1.39 -3.31 16.23
N LEU A 64 -0.52 -3.57 17.20
CA LEU A 64 0.89 -3.83 16.98
C LEU A 64 1.17 -5.33 17.16
N LEU A 65 2.13 -5.86 16.40
CA LEU A 65 2.63 -7.22 16.54
C LEU A 65 4.12 -7.19 16.87
N ASN A 66 4.53 -7.94 17.89
CA ASN A 66 5.92 -8.30 18.08
C ASN A 66 6.28 -9.53 17.24
N THR A 67 7.00 -9.32 16.14
CA THR A 67 7.42 -10.38 15.20
C THR A 67 8.60 -11.21 15.68
N SER A 68 9.19 -10.87 16.83
CA SER A 68 10.34 -11.61 17.37
C SER A 68 9.91 -12.77 18.26
N GLY A 69 10.81 -13.74 18.40
CA GLY A 69 10.67 -14.87 19.32
C GLY A 69 10.95 -14.53 20.80
N GLU A 70 11.11 -13.25 21.15
CA GLU A 70 11.44 -12.77 22.49
C GLU A 70 10.49 -11.64 22.91
N VAL A 71 10.35 -11.39 24.22
CA VAL A 71 9.59 -10.23 24.73
C VAL A 71 10.25 -8.94 24.25
N GLN A 72 9.45 -8.01 23.72
CA GLN A 72 9.89 -6.67 23.32
C GLN A 72 9.14 -5.60 24.10
N THR A 73 9.77 -4.46 24.34
CA THR A 73 9.11 -3.29 24.92
C THR A 73 8.89 -2.24 23.85
N PHE A 74 7.63 -1.84 23.63
CA PHE A 74 7.35 -0.62 22.87
C PHE A 74 7.37 0.57 23.81
N ASP A 75 8.26 1.54 23.54
CA ASP A 75 8.22 2.87 24.14
C ASP A 75 8.34 3.91 23.03
N GLY A 76 7.30 4.71 22.81
CA GLY A 76 7.27 5.54 21.62
C GLY A 76 6.00 6.32 21.39
N TYR A 77 5.88 6.83 20.18
CA TYR A 77 4.80 7.69 19.74
C TYR A 77 3.99 7.01 18.64
N ILE A 78 2.70 7.33 18.63
CA ILE A 78 1.77 7.00 17.55
C ILE A 78 1.14 8.30 17.02
N THR A 79 0.99 8.40 15.70
CA THR A 79 0.33 9.53 15.05
C THR A 79 -0.30 9.12 13.73
N ASN A 80 -1.23 9.94 13.24
CA ASN A 80 -1.89 9.79 11.94
C ASN A 80 -1.26 10.70 10.86
N GLY A 81 0.03 11.00 10.98
CA GLY A 81 0.78 11.65 9.92
C GLY A 81 1.95 12.53 10.39
N PRO A 82 2.79 12.99 9.45
CA PRO A 82 4.09 13.57 9.76
C PRO A 82 4.04 15.03 10.22
N ARG A 83 2.86 15.66 10.24
CA ARG A 83 2.72 17.07 10.69
C ARG A 83 2.86 17.21 12.20
N ASP A 84 2.49 16.17 12.94
CA ASP A 84 2.63 16.08 14.38
C ASP A 84 3.17 14.68 14.75
N PRO A 85 4.48 14.43 14.53
CA PRO A 85 5.07 13.10 14.70
C PRO A 85 5.03 12.60 16.15
N LEU A 86 4.92 13.49 17.13
CA LEU A 86 4.93 13.16 18.55
C LEU A 86 3.55 13.32 19.20
N ARG A 87 2.48 13.19 18.40
CA ARG A 87 1.09 13.49 18.76
C ARG A 87 0.63 12.78 20.03
N HIS A 88 0.85 11.47 20.12
CA HIS A 88 0.50 10.70 21.30
C HIS A 88 1.68 9.84 21.77
N ARG A 89 2.04 9.96 23.05
CA ARG A 89 3.05 9.12 23.70
C ARG A 89 2.39 7.89 24.29
N VAL A 90 2.81 6.73 23.81
CA VAL A 90 2.51 5.43 24.43
C VAL A 90 3.55 5.20 25.53
N ALA A 91 3.09 4.93 26.75
CA ALA A 91 3.99 4.55 27.84
C ALA A 91 4.68 3.21 27.51
N PRO A 92 5.84 2.88 28.12
CA PRO A 92 6.49 1.59 27.91
C PRO A 92 5.54 0.41 28.17
N VAL A 93 5.35 -0.45 27.18
CA VAL A 93 4.54 -1.67 27.28
C VAL A 93 5.35 -2.87 26.78
N GLU A 94 5.40 -3.93 27.59
CA GLU A 94 5.95 -5.22 27.18
C GLU A 94 4.94 -5.98 26.31
N ILE A 95 5.43 -6.53 25.20
CA ILE A 95 4.68 -7.36 24.27
C ILE A 95 5.42 -8.69 24.19
N ASP A 96 4.76 -9.77 24.58
CA ASP A 96 5.33 -11.12 24.51
C ASP A 96 5.76 -11.49 23.08
N ALA A 97 6.58 -12.53 22.97
CA ALA A 97 7.01 -13.07 21.68
C ALA A 97 5.79 -13.45 20.82
N ASN A 98 5.74 -12.99 19.55
CA ASN A 98 4.63 -13.23 18.63
C ASN A 98 3.25 -12.78 19.16
N ALA A 99 3.21 -11.85 20.12
CA ALA A 99 1.96 -11.36 20.70
C ALA A 99 1.53 -10.01 20.12
N PHE A 100 0.24 -9.74 20.26
CA PHE A 100 -0.42 -8.53 19.79
C PHE A 100 -0.62 -7.53 20.93
N LEU A 101 -0.51 -6.23 20.63
CA LEU A 101 -0.89 -5.13 21.49
C LEU A 101 -1.94 -4.27 20.79
N VAL A 102 -3.15 -4.19 21.35
CA VAL A 102 -4.23 -3.38 20.80
C VAL A 102 -4.27 -2.02 21.51
N LEU A 103 -4.09 -0.96 20.75
CA LEU A 103 -4.28 0.44 21.18
C LEU A 103 -5.60 0.96 20.61
N SER A 104 -6.34 1.75 21.37
CA SER A 104 -7.64 2.28 20.96
C SER A 104 -7.71 3.80 21.07
N SER A 105 -8.63 4.45 20.34
CA SER A 105 -8.75 5.93 20.36
C SER A 105 -9.02 6.55 21.74
N PRO A 106 -9.66 5.87 22.72
CA PRO A 106 -9.62 6.31 24.11
C PRO A 106 -8.20 6.45 24.70
N ASP A 107 -7.23 5.66 24.21
CA ASP A 107 -5.85 5.69 24.65
C ASP A 107 -5.08 6.84 23.99
N PHE A 108 -5.24 7.03 22.67
CA PHE A 108 -4.44 8.01 21.91
C PHE A 108 -5.11 9.34 21.54
N ALA A 109 -6.40 9.53 21.84
CA ALA A 109 -7.15 10.79 21.71
C ALA A 109 -7.14 11.44 20.31
N PHE A 110 -6.92 10.63 19.27
CA PHE A 110 -7.14 11.00 17.87
C PHE A 110 -7.78 9.84 17.11
N ASP A 111 -8.03 10.05 15.83
CA ASP A 111 -8.79 9.13 14.99
C ASP A 111 -8.20 9.07 13.58
N PHE A 112 -8.63 8.06 12.82
CA PHE A 112 -8.29 7.85 11.43
C PHE A 112 -9.52 8.06 10.55
N ASN A 113 -9.34 8.69 9.40
CA ASN A 113 -10.44 8.94 8.47
C ASN A 113 -10.85 7.64 7.77
N ALA A 114 -12.08 7.18 8.05
CA ALA A 114 -12.65 6.01 7.39
C ALA A 114 -13.02 6.27 5.91
N ASP A 115 -13.26 7.53 5.52
CA ASP A 115 -13.79 7.88 4.20
C ASP A 115 -12.71 8.41 3.23
N SER A 116 -11.45 8.52 3.67
CA SER A 116 -10.31 8.88 2.82
C SER A 116 -9.10 8.03 3.13
N SER A 117 -8.05 8.11 2.31
CA SER A 117 -6.76 7.58 2.71
C SER A 117 -6.27 8.25 3.99
N ASP A 118 -5.59 7.49 4.83
CA ASP A 118 -4.93 7.95 6.05
C ASP A 118 -3.67 7.09 6.29
N GLU A 119 -2.92 7.42 7.34
CA GLU A 119 -1.66 6.75 7.65
C GLU A 119 -1.50 6.57 9.15
N VAL A 120 -0.72 5.56 9.56
CA VAL A 120 -0.28 5.35 10.94
C VAL A 120 1.23 5.35 10.98
N TRP A 121 1.79 6.15 11.87
CA TRP A 121 3.23 6.21 12.11
C TRP A 121 3.52 5.74 13.54
N LEU A 122 4.44 4.79 13.65
CA LEU A 122 4.97 4.29 14.90
C LEU A 122 6.43 4.74 15.04
N ILE A 123 6.74 5.48 16.11
CA ILE A 123 8.07 6.06 16.33
C ILE A 123 8.59 5.59 17.67
N ALA A 124 9.70 4.85 17.69
CA ALA A 124 10.34 4.43 18.92
C ALA A 124 11.04 5.61 19.61
N SER A 125 11.16 5.54 20.94
CA SER A 125 11.84 6.52 21.76
C SER A 125 12.74 5.86 22.80
N ASP A 126 13.70 6.63 23.33
CA ASP A 126 14.47 6.23 24.50
C ASP A 126 13.66 6.42 25.80
N ALA A 127 14.19 5.94 26.93
CA ALA A 127 13.55 6.07 28.24
C ALA A 127 13.33 7.54 28.70
N SER A 128 13.97 8.52 28.04
CA SER A 128 13.73 9.95 28.28
C SER A 128 12.65 10.55 27.37
N GLY A 129 12.07 9.75 26.47
CA GLY A 129 11.09 10.15 25.48
C GLY A 129 11.67 10.80 24.24
N ARG A 130 12.98 10.69 24.00
CA ARG A 130 13.56 11.21 22.76
C ARG A 130 13.31 10.21 21.63
N PRO A 131 12.67 10.62 20.52
CA PRO A 131 12.45 9.73 19.38
C PRO A 131 13.78 9.29 18.79
N THR A 132 13.91 8.01 18.46
CA THR A 132 15.16 7.38 18.01
C THR A 132 15.06 6.91 16.55
N TYR A 133 14.01 6.15 16.22
CA TYR A 133 13.77 5.64 14.87
C TYR A 133 12.28 5.48 14.57
N PHE A 134 11.93 5.43 13.29
CA PHE A 134 10.58 5.07 12.82
C PHE A 134 10.46 3.54 12.89
N ALA A 135 9.62 3.04 13.79
CA ALA A 135 9.41 1.62 13.98
C ALA A 135 8.62 1.01 12.82
N ASP A 136 7.54 1.66 12.40
CA ASP A 136 6.76 1.28 11.22
C ASP A 136 5.94 2.48 10.71
N VAL A 137 5.57 2.45 9.43
CA VAL A 137 4.62 3.39 8.82
C VAL A 137 3.76 2.63 7.83
N VAL A 138 2.44 2.70 8.00
CA VAL A 138 1.47 2.18 7.04
C VAL A 138 0.59 3.30 6.52
N GLU A 139 0.45 3.37 5.20
CA GLU A 139 -0.58 4.17 4.53
C GLU A 139 -1.69 3.21 4.11
N PHE A 140 -2.94 3.64 4.26
CA PHE A 140 -4.09 2.84 3.88
C PHE A 140 -5.18 3.71 3.25
N PRO A 141 -5.95 3.16 2.30
CA PRO A 141 -7.03 3.89 1.63
C PRO A 141 -8.26 4.02 2.55
N ALA A 142 -9.31 4.69 2.06
CA ALA A 142 -10.60 4.74 2.73
C ALA A 142 -11.06 3.33 3.15
N THR A 143 -11.48 3.21 4.41
CA THR A 143 -11.97 1.97 5.03
C THR A 143 -13.25 2.29 5.81
N PRO A 144 -14.38 2.53 5.11
CA PRO A 144 -15.64 2.91 5.74
C PRO A 144 -16.28 1.78 6.56
N VAL A 145 -15.94 0.52 6.25
CA VAL A 145 -16.41 -0.69 6.92
C VAL A 145 -15.24 -1.64 7.16
N GLY A 146 -15.24 -2.31 8.31
CA GLY A 146 -14.21 -3.29 8.66
C GLY A 146 -12.88 -2.66 9.06
N SER A 147 -11.86 -3.50 9.17
CA SER A 147 -10.48 -3.11 9.45
C SER A 147 -9.57 -3.57 8.32
N ARG A 148 -8.40 -2.94 8.23
CA ARG A 148 -7.32 -3.39 7.36
C ARG A 148 -6.21 -3.99 8.19
N GLY A 149 -5.56 -5.02 7.68
CA GLY A 149 -4.44 -5.67 8.36
C GLY A 149 -3.40 -6.21 7.40
N ARG A 150 -2.22 -6.53 7.94
CA ARG A 150 -1.14 -7.19 7.20
C ARG A 150 -1.47 -8.65 7.00
N ILE A 151 -1.36 -9.11 5.77
CA ILE A 151 -1.49 -10.53 5.43
C ILE A 151 -0.33 -10.93 4.51
N PRO A 152 0.58 -11.81 4.96
CA PRO A 152 0.68 -12.41 6.29
C PRO A 152 0.92 -11.37 7.42
N ASP A 153 0.57 -11.72 8.65
CA ASP A 153 0.77 -10.88 9.84
C ASP A 153 2.21 -10.34 9.92
N GLY A 154 2.33 -9.05 10.29
CA GLY A 154 3.59 -8.36 10.52
C GLY A 154 4.46 -8.06 9.28
N THR A 155 4.21 -8.69 8.14
CA THR A 155 5.10 -8.60 6.96
C THR A 155 4.37 -8.27 5.65
N GLY A 156 3.12 -8.71 5.53
CA GLY A 156 2.38 -8.62 4.30
C GLY A 156 1.76 -7.26 4.00
N ASN A 157 1.03 -7.24 2.89
CA ASN A 157 0.32 -6.06 2.39
C ASN A 157 -0.85 -5.71 3.31
N PHE A 158 -1.16 -4.42 3.37
CA PHE A 158 -2.20 -3.90 4.24
C PHE A 158 -3.55 -3.87 3.52
N ILE A 159 -4.34 -4.92 3.71
CA ILE A 159 -5.56 -5.21 2.93
C ILE A 159 -6.80 -5.25 3.82
N LEU A 160 -7.99 -5.17 3.22
CA LEU A 160 -9.25 -5.27 3.96
C LEU A 160 -9.43 -6.68 4.51
N LEU A 161 -9.70 -6.80 5.81
CA LEU A 161 -9.96 -8.09 6.45
C LEU A 161 -11.44 -8.48 6.32
N SER A 162 -11.71 -9.78 6.21
CA SER A 162 -13.09 -10.28 6.22
C SER A 162 -13.80 -10.01 7.56
N THR A 163 -13.04 -9.99 8.66
CA THR A 163 -13.50 -9.59 9.99
C THR A 163 -12.37 -8.90 10.75
N SER A 164 -12.70 -7.95 11.63
CA SER A 164 -11.70 -7.35 12.54
C SER A 164 -11.24 -8.35 13.59
N THR A 165 -9.93 -8.41 13.83
CA THR A 165 -9.24 -9.47 14.58
C THR A 165 -8.35 -8.95 15.73
N PRO A 166 -8.81 -7.99 16.54
CA PRO A 166 -7.97 -7.45 17.62
C PRO A 166 -7.57 -8.54 18.62
N GLY A 167 -6.26 -8.69 18.82
CA GLY A 167 -5.61 -9.65 19.70
C GLY A 167 -5.41 -11.05 19.07
N ALA A 168 -5.61 -11.20 17.77
CA ALA A 168 -5.54 -12.48 17.07
C ALA A 168 -4.91 -12.34 15.68
N THR A 169 -4.59 -13.47 15.06
CA THR A 169 -4.14 -13.51 13.66
C THR A 169 -5.16 -12.86 12.74
N ASN A 170 -4.68 -12.04 11.78
CA ASN A 170 -5.55 -11.37 10.83
C ASN A 170 -6.39 -12.38 10.03
N ALA A 171 -7.68 -12.09 9.91
CA ALA A 171 -8.58 -12.90 9.10
C ALA A 171 -8.26 -12.69 7.61
N ALA A 172 -8.26 -13.77 6.83
CA ALA A 172 -8.06 -13.73 5.38
C ALA A 172 -8.91 -12.62 4.71
N PRO A 173 -8.43 -12.03 3.60
CA PRO A 173 -9.24 -11.07 2.85
C PRO A 173 -10.59 -11.69 2.48
N PRO A 174 -11.67 -10.90 2.39
CA PRO A 174 -12.99 -11.41 2.03
C PRO A 174 -13.06 -12.00 0.60
N VAL A 175 -12.00 -11.83 -0.19
CA VAL A 175 -11.87 -12.29 -1.59
C VAL A 175 -10.72 -13.27 -1.81
N ASP A 176 -10.16 -13.82 -0.73
CA ASP A 176 -9.25 -14.98 -0.81
C ASP A 176 -10.08 -16.22 -1.12
N PHE A 177 -10.21 -16.53 -2.41
CA PHE A 177 -11.10 -17.59 -2.90
C PHE A 177 -10.43 -18.96 -2.87
N ASN A 178 -9.10 -19.02 -2.91
CA ASN A 178 -8.35 -20.27 -2.83
C ASN A 178 -8.03 -20.69 -1.38
N GLY A 179 -8.17 -19.78 -0.41
CA GLY A 179 -7.99 -19.99 1.02
C GLY A 179 -6.53 -20.07 1.47
N ASP A 180 -5.58 -19.55 0.70
CA ASP A 180 -4.15 -19.60 1.01
C ASP A 180 -3.64 -18.39 1.82
N ALA A 181 -4.54 -17.46 2.15
CA ALA A 181 -4.27 -16.21 2.84
C ALA A 181 -3.27 -15.31 2.09
N VAL A 182 -3.24 -15.37 0.76
CA VAL A 182 -2.56 -14.42 -0.11
C VAL A 182 -3.62 -13.84 -1.04
N LEU A 183 -3.49 -12.56 -1.35
CA LEU A 183 -4.34 -11.91 -2.36
C LEU A 183 -3.52 -11.75 -3.65
N ASP A 184 -3.70 -12.67 -4.59
CA ASP A 184 -2.92 -12.72 -5.84
C ASP A 184 -3.76 -13.09 -7.08
N ASP A 185 -3.10 -13.37 -8.21
CA ASP A 185 -3.75 -13.68 -9.48
C ASP A 185 -4.58 -14.97 -9.43
N SER A 186 -4.28 -15.89 -8.51
CA SER A 186 -5.07 -17.10 -8.33
C SER A 186 -6.50 -16.78 -7.87
N ASP A 187 -6.68 -15.75 -7.04
CA ASP A 187 -8.02 -15.31 -6.64
C ASP A 187 -8.79 -14.70 -7.81
N LEU A 188 -8.11 -13.96 -8.69
CA LEU A 188 -8.70 -13.44 -9.92
C LEU A 188 -9.14 -14.58 -10.84
N ASP A 189 -8.32 -15.62 -10.98
CA ASP A 189 -8.67 -16.83 -11.75
C ASP A 189 -9.89 -17.54 -11.18
N HIS A 190 -9.98 -17.65 -9.85
CA HIS A 190 -11.16 -18.23 -9.19
C HIS A 190 -12.43 -17.42 -9.45
N LEU A 191 -12.35 -16.09 -9.46
CA LEU A 191 -13.49 -15.25 -9.82
C LEU A 191 -13.86 -15.42 -11.29
N CYS A 192 -12.88 -15.43 -12.21
CA CYS A 192 -13.14 -15.67 -13.63
C CYS A 192 -13.83 -17.03 -13.87
N GLN A 193 -13.40 -18.09 -13.19
CA GLN A 193 -14.06 -19.40 -13.25
C GLN A 193 -15.50 -19.33 -12.74
N ALA A 194 -15.77 -18.61 -11.66
CA ALA A 194 -17.12 -18.43 -11.12
C ALA A 194 -18.03 -17.65 -12.08
N ILE A 195 -17.51 -16.60 -12.74
CA ILE A 195 -18.21 -15.82 -13.76
C ILE A 195 -18.53 -16.70 -14.97
N ALA A 196 -17.54 -17.43 -15.52
CA ALA A 196 -17.73 -18.33 -16.66
C ALA A 196 -18.75 -19.44 -16.34
N ALA A 197 -18.75 -19.95 -15.10
CA ALA A 197 -19.71 -20.93 -14.62
C ALA A 197 -21.12 -20.36 -14.34
N HIS A 198 -21.32 -19.03 -14.46
CA HIS A 198 -22.55 -18.33 -14.08
C HIS A 198 -22.97 -18.68 -12.64
N SER A 199 -22.02 -18.60 -11.71
CA SER A 199 -22.23 -18.93 -10.31
C SER A 199 -23.33 -18.06 -9.68
N ALA A 200 -24.07 -18.62 -8.73
CA ALA A 200 -25.01 -17.89 -7.88
C ALA A 200 -24.52 -17.78 -6.43
N ASP A 201 -23.26 -18.19 -6.18
CA ASP A 201 -22.66 -18.10 -4.87
C ASP A 201 -22.29 -16.65 -4.56
N LYS A 202 -22.85 -16.13 -3.47
CA LYS A 202 -22.63 -14.76 -3.02
C LYS A 202 -21.21 -14.48 -2.55
N LEU A 203 -20.40 -15.52 -2.37
CA LEU A 203 -18.97 -15.37 -2.13
C LEU A 203 -18.30 -14.57 -3.27
N PHE A 204 -18.74 -14.78 -4.52
CA PHE A 204 -18.16 -14.15 -5.70
C PHE A 204 -18.87 -12.84 -6.12
N ASP A 205 -19.97 -12.48 -5.46
CA ASP A 205 -20.66 -11.18 -5.59
C ASP A 205 -19.94 -10.15 -4.73
N VAL A 206 -18.74 -9.74 -5.19
CA VAL A 206 -17.82 -8.88 -4.46
C VAL A 206 -18.24 -7.42 -4.50
N ASN A 207 -19.02 -7.02 -5.51
CA ASN A 207 -19.52 -5.65 -5.61
C ASN A 207 -20.86 -5.43 -4.87
N GLY A 208 -21.54 -6.52 -4.48
CA GLY A 208 -22.78 -6.53 -3.69
C GLY A 208 -24.05 -6.21 -4.48
N ASP A 209 -24.05 -6.33 -5.81
CA ASP A 209 -25.19 -6.05 -6.68
C ASP A 209 -26.15 -7.24 -6.87
N SER A 210 -25.88 -8.36 -6.19
CA SER A 210 -26.65 -9.61 -6.22
C SER A 210 -26.52 -10.41 -7.52
N THR A 211 -25.57 -10.08 -8.38
CA THR A 211 -25.17 -10.87 -9.55
C THR A 211 -23.69 -11.21 -9.47
N VAL A 212 -23.28 -12.37 -10.01
CA VAL A 212 -21.87 -12.72 -10.19
C VAL A 212 -21.55 -12.53 -11.66
N ASP A 213 -20.92 -11.42 -12.00
CA ASP A 213 -20.60 -11.07 -13.38
C ASP A 213 -19.31 -10.24 -13.51
N PHE A 214 -19.06 -9.70 -14.71
CA PHE A 214 -17.84 -8.94 -14.97
C PHE A 214 -17.75 -7.61 -14.17
N ALA A 215 -18.84 -7.13 -13.57
CA ALA A 215 -18.81 -6.02 -12.63
C ALA A 215 -18.11 -6.40 -11.31
N ASP A 216 -18.17 -7.67 -10.89
CA ASP A 216 -17.40 -8.18 -9.76
C ASP A 216 -15.91 -8.20 -10.09
N MET A 217 -15.55 -8.69 -11.27
CA MET A 217 -14.16 -8.70 -11.72
C MET A 217 -13.57 -7.28 -11.75
N ARG A 218 -14.33 -6.31 -12.27
CA ARG A 218 -13.92 -4.91 -12.26
C ARG A 218 -13.76 -4.36 -10.85
N TYR A 219 -14.67 -4.70 -9.93
CA TYR A 219 -14.56 -4.28 -8.53
C TYR A 219 -13.33 -4.89 -7.86
N MET A 220 -13.05 -6.16 -8.10
CA MET A 220 -11.88 -6.86 -7.58
C MET A 220 -10.59 -6.19 -8.06
N VAL A 221 -10.44 -5.97 -9.37
CA VAL A 221 -9.23 -5.35 -9.96
C VAL A 221 -9.04 -3.89 -9.52
N GLU A 222 -10.08 -3.06 -9.62
CA GLU A 222 -9.94 -1.61 -9.44
C GLU A 222 -10.05 -1.16 -7.97
N VAL A 223 -10.85 -1.85 -7.15
CA VAL A 223 -11.14 -1.44 -5.76
C VAL A 223 -10.36 -2.28 -4.76
N ILE A 224 -10.31 -3.60 -4.96
CA ILE A 224 -9.68 -4.51 -4.00
C ILE A 224 -8.17 -4.62 -4.23
N PHE A 225 -7.74 -5.00 -5.44
CA PHE A 225 -6.32 -5.06 -5.82
C PHE A 225 -5.70 -3.67 -6.08
N GLN A 226 -6.54 -2.66 -6.30
CA GLN A 226 -6.12 -1.28 -6.59
C GLN A 226 -5.16 -1.20 -7.79
N THR A 227 -5.41 -2.04 -8.78
CA THR A 227 -4.66 -2.07 -10.03
C THR A 227 -5.58 -1.79 -11.22
N THR A 228 -5.17 -2.20 -12.41
CA THR A 228 -5.86 -2.01 -13.68
C THR A 228 -5.72 -3.26 -14.51
N PHE A 229 -6.70 -3.55 -15.37
CA PHE A 229 -6.53 -4.61 -16.36
C PHE A 229 -5.30 -4.33 -17.21
N GLY A 230 -4.50 -5.35 -17.46
CA GLY A 230 -3.19 -5.21 -18.07
C GLY A 230 -2.01 -5.51 -17.14
N ASP A 231 -2.19 -5.36 -15.83
CA ASP A 231 -1.16 -5.61 -14.82
C ASP A 231 -1.08 -7.10 -14.47
N ALA A 232 -0.35 -7.87 -15.27
CA ALA A 232 -0.26 -9.32 -15.16
C ALA A 232 0.47 -9.78 -13.88
N ASN A 233 1.46 -9.02 -13.39
CA ASN A 233 2.20 -9.35 -12.16
C ASN A 233 1.69 -8.62 -10.91
N LEU A 234 0.57 -7.90 -11.02
CA LEU A 234 -0.09 -7.21 -9.90
C LEU A 234 0.83 -6.22 -9.15
N ASP A 235 1.78 -5.59 -9.86
CA ASP A 235 2.68 -4.60 -9.25
C ASP A 235 2.10 -3.16 -9.25
N GLN A 236 0.79 -3.08 -9.52
CA GLN A 236 -0.05 -1.88 -9.63
C GLN A 236 0.27 -1.04 -10.88
N ARG A 237 0.99 -1.59 -11.86
CA ARG A 237 1.38 -0.86 -13.06
C ARG A 237 1.28 -1.71 -14.32
N PHE A 238 0.37 -1.33 -15.19
CA PHE A 238 0.40 -1.80 -16.57
C PHE A 238 1.53 -1.13 -17.37
N ASP A 239 2.61 -1.87 -17.61
CA ASP A 239 3.78 -1.48 -18.41
C ASP A 239 4.33 -2.62 -19.30
N SER A 240 5.54 -2.43 -19.84
CA SER A 240 6.14 -3.39 -20.76
C SER A 240 6.48 -4.74 -20.11
N ARG A 241 6.61 -4.79 -18.78
CA ARG A 241 6.93 -6.03 -18.05
C ARG A 241 5.77 -7.00 -18.12
N ASP A 242 4.53 -6.51 -17.98
CA ASP A 242 3.32 -7.33 -18.11
C ASP A 242 3.16 -7.87 -19.52
N LEU A 243 3.42 -7.04 -20.53
CA LEU A 243 3.36 -7.50 -21.91
C LEU A 243 4.42 -8.57 -22.21
N VAL A 244 5.63 -8.44 -21.66
CA VAL A 244 6.67 -9.47 -21.81
C VAL A 244 6.27 -10.77 -21.12
N GLU A 245 5.62 -10.68 -19.96
CA GLU A 245 5.14 -11.81 -19.17
C GLU A 245 4.09 -12.63 -19.92
N ILE A 246 2.99 -12.00 -20.36
CA ILE A 246 1.91 -12.69 -21.09
C ILE A 246 2.41 -13.29 -22.42
N PHE A 247 3.28 -12.59 -23.16
CA PHE A 247 3.83 -13.13 -24.41
C PHE A 247 4.85 -14.25 -24.19
N THR A 248 5.38 -14.42 -22.98
CA THR A 248 6.24 -15.54 -22.62
C THR A 248 5.44 -16.82 -22.39
N ALA A 249 4.16 -16.72 -22.01
CA ALA A 249 3.24 -17.86 -21.87
C ALA A 249 2.91 -18.53 -23.22
N ARG A 250 2.92 -17.74 -24.31
CA ARG A 250 2.68 -18.17 -25.71
C ARG A 250 1.24 -18.58 -26.03
N GLU A 251 0.28 -17.99 -25.33
CA GLU A 251 -1.13 -18.34 -25.47
C GLU A 251 -1.93 -17.33 -26.30
N PHE A 252 -1.32 -16.19 -26.66
CA PHE A 252 -1.97 -15.18 -27.50
C PHE A 252 -2.46 -15.74 -28.83
N GLU A 253 -3.79 -15.76 -29.00
CA GLU A 253 -4.47 -16.17 -30.24
C GLU A 253 -3.97 -17.55 -30.74
N ASP A 254 -3.67 -18.46 -29.82
CA ASP A 254 -3.11 -19.78 -30.16
C ASP A 254 -4.19 -20.80 -30.63
N GLY A 255 -5.46 -20.50 -30.36
CA GLY A 255 -6.61 -21.31 -30.72
C GLY A 255 -6.86 -22.52 -29.81
N ILE A 256 -6.23 -22.57 -28.64
CA ILE A 256 -6.49 -23.53 -27.57
C ILE A 256 -7.54 -22.89 -26.64
N PRO A 257 -8.72 -23.49 -26.46
CA PRO A 257 -9.74 -22.90 -25.58
C PRO A 257 -9.46 -23.14 -24.09
N GLY A 258 -9.60 -22.11 -23.27
CA GLY A 258 -9.64 -22.17 -21.81
C GLY A 258 -8.29 -22.50 -21.16
N ASN A 259 -7.17 -22.10 -21.78
CA ASN A 259 -5.83 -22.36 -21.24
C ASN A 259 -5.15 -21.16 -20.58
N SER A 260 -5.74 -19.97 -20.61
CA SER A 260 -5.11 -18.77 -20.06
C SER A 260 -5.66 -18.38 -18.68
N THR A 261 -4.73 -17.97 -17.80
CA THR A 261 -5.01 -17.31 -16.52
C THR A 261 -4.86 -15.78 -16.60
N TRP A 262 -5.14 -15.07 -15.51
CA TRP A 262 -4.88 -13.62 -15.39
C TRP A 262 -3.43 -13.25 -15.72
N ALA A 263 -2.47 -13.99 -15.14
CA ALA A 263 -1.03 -13.75 -15.35
C ALA A 263 -0.58 -14.09 -16.78
N GLU A 264 -1.35 -14.94 -17.48
CA GLU A 264 -1.11 -15.32 -18.87
C GLU A 264 -1.87 -14.41 -19.86
N GLY A 265 -2.80 -13.59 -19.36
CA GLY A 265 -3.43 -12.48 -20.09
C GLY A 265 -4.94 -12.61 -20.32
N ASP A 266 -5.64 -13.56 -19.70
CA ASP A 266 -7.10 -13.60 -19.64
C ASP A 266 -7.61 -12.52 -18.67
N TRP A 267 -7.88 -11.33 -19.20
CA TRP A 267 -8.31 -10.18 -18.40
C TRP A 267 -9.81 -9.94 -18.49
N ASP A 268 -10.50 -10.58 -19.43
CA ASP A 268 -11.94 -10.48 -19.58
C ASP A 268 -12.74 -11.72 -19.11
N CYS A 269 -12.04 -12.71 -18.56
CA CYS A 269 -12.54 -13.95 -17.96
C CYS A 269 -13.23 -14.89 -18.97
N ASP A 270 -12.81 -14.88 -20.23
CA ASP A 270 -13.31 -15.82 -21.24
C ASP A 270 -12.47 -17.11 -21.37
N GLY A 271 -11.35 -17.18 -20.64
CA GLY A 271 -10.43 -18.32 -20.57
C GLY A 271 -9.34 -18.32 -21.64
N ASP A 272 -9.32 -17.33 -22.55
CA ASP A 272 -8.42 -17.28 -23.69
C ASP A 272 -7.69 -15.92 -23.76
N MET A 273 -6.36 -15.92 -23.89
CA MET A 273 -5.64 -14.68 -24.13
C MET A 273 -5.80 -14.24 -25.61
N THR A 274 -6.60 -13.20 -25.84
CA THR A 274 -6.91 -12.71 -27.19
C THR A 274 -6.66 -11.21 -27.36
N THR A 275 -6.92 -10.71 -28.58
CA THR A 275 -6.94 -9.27 -28.85
C THR A 275 -7.97 -8.54 -27.98
N ARG A 276 -9.02 -9.21 -27.51
CA ARG A 276 -10.09 -8.61 -26.69
C ARG A 276 -9.57 -8.21 -25.31
N ASP A 277 -8.72 -9.02 -24.71
CA ASP A 277 -8.02 -8.74 -23.45
C ASP A 277 -7.09 -7.54 -23.58
N LEU A 278 -6.27 -7.52 -24.64
CA LEU A 278 -5.40 -6.37 -24.91
C LEU A 278 -6.22 -5.09 -25.09
N VAL A 279 -7.34 -5.16 -25.82
CA VAL A 279 -8.23 -4.00 -25.99
C VAL A 279 -8.81 -3.57 -24.64
N LEU A 280 -9.26 -4.51 -23.80
CA LEU A 280 -9.75 -4.21 -22.45
C LEU A 280 -8.66 -3.52 -21.60
N ALA A 281 -7.44 -4.06 -21.58
CA ALA A 281 -6.32 -3.48 -20.85
C ALA A 281 -5.92 -2.10 -21.37
N PHE A 282 -5.92 -1.86 -22.68
CA PHE A 282 -5.62 -0.52 -23.22
C PHE A 282 -6.79 0.46 -23.08
N GLN A 283 -8.03 0.00 -22.94
CA GLN A 283 -9.20 0.85 -22.74
C GLN A 283 -9.39 1.24 -21.27
N SER A 284 -9.17 0.31 -20.35
CA SER A 284 -9.20 0.56 -18.91
C SER A 284 -7.89 1.19 -18.41
N GLY A 285 -6.78 0.80 -19.03
CA GLY A 285 -5.44 0.97 -18.49
C GLY A 285 -4.79 2.30 -18.74
N ARG A 286 -3.92 2.62 -17.78
CA ARG A 286 -2.99 3.74 -17.76
C ARG A 286 -1.62 3.29 -18.26
N TYR A 287 -1.55 2.69 -19.46
CA TYR A 287 -0.28 2.15 -19.98
C TYR A 287 0.82 3.21 -19.93
N ALA A 288 1.90 2.92 -19.20
CA ALA A 288 3.03 3.82 -18.98
C ALA A 288 2.72 5.21 -18.36
N GLN A 289 1.55 5.42 -17.75
CA GLN A 289 1.11 6.75 -17.31
C GLN A 289 1.79 7.26 -16.00
N PHE A 290 2.49 6.39 -15.26
CA PHE A 290 3.27 6.80 -14.09
C PHE A 290 4.67 7.35 -14.42
N ALA A 291 5.17 7.19 -15.66
CA ALA A 291 6.42 7.83 -16.09
C ALA A 291 6.26 9.33 -16.40
N GLN A 292 5.05 9.79 -16.73
CA GLN A 292 4.81 11.18 -17.17
C GLN A 292 4.41 12.14 -16.05
N SER A 293 3.89 11.68 -14.91
CA SER A 293 3.54 12.59 -13.79
C SER A 293 4.78 13.20 -13.12
N GLN A 294 5.88 12.44 -13.01
CA GLN A 294 7.17 12.93 -12.48
C GLN A 294 7.85 13.93 -13.43
N GLN A 295 7.72 13.76 -14.75
CA GLN A 295 8.29 14.70 -15.73
C GLN A 295 7.46 16.00 -15.84
N ASN A 296 6.13 15.91 -15.73
CA ASN A 296 5.27 17.09 -15.81
C ASN A 296 5.33 17.97 -14.53
N ILE A 297 5.60 17.39 -13.35
CA ILE A 297 5.87 18.18 -12.14
C ILE A 297 7.19 18.94 -12.26
N ALA A 298 8.23 18.34 -12.85
CA ALA A 298 9.51 19.02 -13.10
C ALA A 298 9.40 20.15 -14.15
N ALA A 299 8.55 19.99 -15.17
CA ALA A 299 8.30 21.01 -16.19
C ALA A 299 7.50 22.21 -15.66
N TRP A 300 6.52 21.98 -14.78
CA TRP A 300 5.73 23.05 -14.17
C TRP A 300 6.54 23.87 -13.15
N TYR A 301 7.40 23.22 -12.35
CA TYR A 301 8.26 23.89 -11.37
C TYR A 301 9.32 24.81 -12.00
N ASN A 302 9.81 24.48 -13.21
CA ASN A 302 10.78 25.31 -13.93
C ASN A 302 10.13 26.50 -14.64
N HIS A 303 8.88 26.39 -15.09
CA HIS A 303 8.17 27.50 -15.76
C HIS A 303 7.86 28.65 -14.79
N ASP A 304 7.43 28.34 -13.57
CA ASP A 304 7.08 29.37 -12.59
C ASP A 304 8.31 30.07 -12.00
N ARG A 305 9.43 29.35 -11.81
CA ARG A 305 10.69 30.00 -11.38
C ARG A 305 11.27 30.93 -12.43
N LEU A 306 11.15 30.61 -13.73
CA LEU A 306 11.59 31.49 -14.81
C LEU A 306 10.75 32.79 -14.83
N LYS A 307 9.43 32.69 -14.64
CA LYS A 307 8.54 33.86 -14.56
C LYS A 307 8.80 34.72 -13.34
N GLU A 308 9.09 34.13 -12.18
CA GLU A 308 9.45 34.88 -10.97
C GLU A 308 10.79 35.62 -11.13
N THR A 309 11.79 34.99 -11.75
CA THR A 309 13.07 35.67 -12.04
C THR A 309 12.92 36.80 -13.06
N GLU A 310 12.10 36.64 -14.09
CA GLU A 310 11.81 37.71 -15.05
C GLU A 310 11.01 38.87 -14.43
N MET A 311 10.05 38.56 -13.57
CA MET A 311 9.28 39.59 -12.84
C MET A 311 10.14 40.32 -11.80
N ALA A 312 11.06 39.61 -11.12
CA ALA A 312 12.00 40.22 -10.20
C ALA A 312 12.97 41.17 -10.92
N GLN A 313 13.55 40.75 -12.06
CA GLN A 313 14.42 41.60 -12.87
C GLN A 313 13.70 42.84 -13.42
N LYS A 314 12.44 42.70 -13.86
CA LYS A 314 11.61 43.84 -14.29
C LYS A 314 11.26 44.79 -13.14
N ARG A 315 11.13 44.29 -11.91
CA ARG A 315 10.92 45.15 -10.71
C ARG A 315 12.17 45.91 -10.32
N THR A 316 13.37 45.31 -10.43
CA THR A 316 14.63 46.01 -10.12
C THR A 316 15.00 47.06 -11.17
N ALA A 317 14.64 46.85 -12.44
CA ALA A 317 14.87 47.82 -13.52
C ALA A 317 13.96 49.06 -13.47
N ARG A 318 12.85 49.01 -12.72
CA ARG A 318 11.89 50.12 -12.61
C ARG A 318 12.18 51.06 -11.43
N VAL A 319 13.20 50.78 -10.63
CA VAL A 319 13.62 51.52 -9.43
C VAL A 319 15.03 52.14 -9.62
N ARG A 320 15.52 52.20 -10.87
CA ARG A 320 16.72 52.94 -11.25
C ARG A 320 16.38 54.02 -12.27
#